data_AF-A0A1C7MEN5-F1
#
_entry.id   AF-A0A1C7MEN5-F1
#
_cell.length_a   1.000
_cell.length_b   1.000
_cell.length_c   1.000
_cell.angle_alpha   90.00
_cell.angle_beta   90.00
_cell.angle_gamma   90.00
#
_symmetry.space_group_name_H-M   'P 1'
#
loop_
_entity.id
_entity.type
_entity.pdbx_description
1 polymer ?
#
loop_
_entity_poly.entity_id
_entity_poly.type
_entity_poly.pdbx_seq_one_letter_code
_entity_poly.pdbx_strand_id
1 'polypeptide(L)'
;MAQHHDAHGSRPVDVILSIMGLFGVTLDASAFRSTDQRGAAIALAQAILRKGGRASWLGAVFHLPPDKRLSAFPAFPQPSASGAGRVPVTMEYPGWWLDGVPGGSMDDAGYFTFTSKAAPLVPAGASPSAAPHDGGRVVNARRSGRGATVAAIDGSMWEIQDSRVAGNGGRKHGGAFIVFLGRLEQDFRGARARMLDTLRAILVQAHAPERFHRISYFVLYDKWQPVIDTWEERRFSVGGGLMNRRII
;
A
#
# COMPACT_ATOMS: atom_id res chain seq x y z
N MET A 1 10.36 -51.40 8.60
CA MET A 1 10.78 -50.16 9.27
C MET A 1 10.54 -49.03 8.28
N ALA A 2 9.31 -48.48 8.28
CA ALA A 2 8.85 -47.56 7.24
C ALA A 2 9.35 -46.14 7.55
N GLN A 3 9.97 -45.52 6.56
CA GLN A 3 10.49 -44.16 6.60
C GLN A 3 9.35 -43.17 6.88
N HIS A 4 9.53 -42.32 7.89
CA HIS A 4 8.77 -41.10 8.07
C HIS A 4 8.99 -40.22 6.84
N HIS A 5 7.97 -40.05 6.01
CA HIS A 5 7.91 -38.96 5.05
C HIS A 5 7.55 -37.69 5.81
N ASP A 6 8.56 -36.85 6.06
CA ASP A 6 8.35 -35.47 6.47
C ASP A 6 7.63 -34.73 5.35
N ALA A 7 6.42 -34.24 5.64
CA ALA A 7 5.73 -33.31 4.78
C ALA A 7 6.52 -31.97 4.79
N HIS A 8 7.45 -31.80 3.86
CA HIS A 8 8.20 -30.56 3.66
C HIS A 8 7.27 -29.47 3.11
N GLY A 9 6.48 -28.85 3.97
CA GLY A 9 5.85 -27.57 3.67
C GLY A 9 6.92 -26.48 3.52
N SER A 10 6.84 -25.67 2.46
CA SER A 10 7.72 -24.52 2.24
C SER A 10 7.76 -23.62 3.47
N ARG A 11 8.96 -23.23 3.94
CA ARG A 11 9.09 -22.38 5.13
C ARG A 11 8.58 -20.98 4.81
N PRO A 12 7.89 -20.28 5.72
CA PRO A 12 7.37 -18.93 5.46
C PRO A 12 8.43 -17.94 4.94
N VAL A 13 9.67 -18.08 5.39
CA VAL A 13 10.81 -17.28 4.92
C VAL A 13 11.17 -17.57 3.44
N ASP A 14 11.02 -18.81 2.99
CA ASP A 14 11.40 -19.23 1.63
C ASP A 14 10.55 -18.53 0.56
N VAL A 15 9.30 -18.17 0.88
CA VAL A 15 8.42 -17.40 -0.01
C VAL A 15 8.98 -15.98 -0.27
N ILE A 16 9.61 -15.37 0.73
CA ILE A 16 10.24 -14.05 0.56
C ILE A 16 11.58 -14.19 -0.17
N LEU A 17 12.33 -15.24 0.14
CA LEU A 17 13.61 -15.49 -0.52
C LEU A 17 13.42 -15.88 -2.01
N SER A 18 12.31 -16.53 -2.38
CA SER A 18 12.06 -16.93 -3.77
C SER A 18 11.86 -15.77 -4.73
N ILE A 19 11.51 -14.57 -4.24
CA ILE A 19 11.26 -13.39 -5.09
C ILE A 19 12.48 -12.47 -5.24
N MET A 20 13.59 -12.73 -4.55
CA MET A 20 14.79 -11.88 -4.60
C MET A 20 15.31 -11.66 -6.03
N GLY A 21 15.31 -12.72 -6.85
CA GLY A 21 15.75 -12.67 -8.24
C GLY A 21 14.92 -11.74 -9.11
N LEU A 22 13.62 -11.59 -8.83
CA LEU A 22 12.73 -10.67 -9.57
C LEU A 22 13.16 -9.20 -9.40
N PHE A 23 13.81 -8.88 -8.28
CA PHE A 23 14.33 -7.54 -8.00
C PHE A 23 15.84 -7.44 -8.21
N GLY A 24 16.49 -8.51 -8.71
CA GLY A 24 17.93 -8.58 -8.94
C GLY A 24 18.75 -8.35 -7.67
N VAL A 25 18.24 -8.77 -6.51
CA VAL A 25 18.96 -8.70 -5.23
C VAL A 25 19.24 -10.12 -4.73
N THR A 26 20.13 -10.23 -3.76
CA THR A 26 20.47 -11.51 -3.11
C THR A 26 20.66 -11.24 -1.63
N LEU A 27 19.97 -12.01 -0.80
CA LEU A 27 20.14 -12.02 0.66
C LEU A 27 20.82 -13.33 1.08
N ASP A 28 21.55 -13.29 2.19
CA ASP A 28 22.04 -14.50 2.83
C ASP A 28 20.89 -15.22 3.53
N ALA A 29 20.44 -16.33 2.96
CA ALA A 29 19.34 -17.13 3.51
C ALA A 29 19.67 -17.70 4.89
N SER A 30 20.94 -17.91 5.22
CA SER A 30 21.36 -18.48 6.51
C SER A 30 21.19 -17.50 7.68
N ALA A 31 21.05 -16.20 7.38
CA ALA A 31 20.82 -15.16 8.38
C ALA A 31 19.39 -15.17 8.97
N PHE A 32 18.45 -15.91 8.37
CA PHE A 32 17.04 -15.90 8.76
C PHE A 32 16.59 -17.23 9.34
N ARG A 33 15.78 -17.15 10.41
CA ARG A 33 15.09 -18.32 10.95
C ARG A 33 13.96 -18.73 9.99
N SER A 34 13.56 -20.00 10.03
CA SER A 34 12.48 -20.55 9.18
C SER A 34 11.16 -19.77 9.28
N THR A 35 10.89 -19.15 10.43
CA THR A 35 9.69 -18.36 10.71
C THR A 35 9.90 -16.85 10.58
N ASP A 36 11.09 -16.37 10.24
CA ASP A 36 11.43 -14.95 10.20
C ASP A 36 11.06 -14.28 8.87
N GLN A 37 9.78 -14.37 8.53
CA GLN A 37 9.24 -13.76 7.32
C GLN A 37 9.36 -12.23 7.35
N ARG A 38 9.20 -11.63 8.53
CA ARG A 38 9.27 -10.18 8.72
C ARG A 38 10.69 -9.66 8.51
N GLY A 39 11.68 -10.28 9.16
CA GLY A 39 13.08 -9.89 9.02
C GLY A 39 13.54 -10.02 7.57
N ALA A 40 13.19 -11.13 6.91
CA ALA A 40 13.49 -11.33 5.50
C ALA A 40 12.82 -10.28 4.60
N ALA A 41 11.56 -9.90 4.85
CA ALA A 41 10.86 -8.89 4.07
C ALA A 41 11.48 -7.49 4.21
N ILE A 42 11.89 -7.11 5.44
CA ILE A 42 12.59 -5.86 5.70
C ILE A 42 13.94 -5.86 4.99
N ALA A 43 14.74 -6.93 5.14
CA ALA A 43 16.04 -7.05 4.50
C ALA A 43 15.95 -7.01 2.96
N LEU A 44 14.92 -7.65 2.40
CA LEU A 44 14.63 -7.61 0.96
C LEU A 44 14.34 -6.18 0.51
N ALA A 45 13.40 -5.49 1.15
CA ALA A 45 13.05 -4.12 0.80
C ALA A 45 14.24 -3.17 0.94
N GLN A 46 15.01 -3.28 2.01
CA GLN A 46 16.24 -2.51 2.20
C GLN A 46 17.25 -2.78 1.07
N ALA A 47 17.44 -4.03 0.64
CA ALA A 47 18.34 -4.36 -0.45
C ALA A 47 17.87 -3.79 -1.80
N ILE A 48 16.56 -3.84 -2.07
CA ILE A 48 15.95 -3.24 -3.27
C ILE A 48 16.22 -1.73 -3.28
N LEU A 49 15.93 -1.04 -2.17
CA LEU A 49 16.11 0.41 -2.05
C LEU A 49 17.59 0.82 -2.17
N ARG A 50 18.52 0.09 -1.54
CA ARG A 50 19.97 0.35 -1.66
C ARG A 50 20.50 0.21 -3.08
N LYS A 51 19.89 -0.65 -3.89
CA LYS A 51 20.22 -0.80 -5.32
C LYS A 51 19.64 0.32 -6.20
N GLY A 52 18.93 1.29 -5.61
CA GLY A 52 18.21 2.34 -6.34
C GLY A 52 16.85 1.88 -6.86
N GLY A 53 16.35 0.73 -6.42
CA GLY A 53 14.99 0.29 -6.69
C GLY A 53 13.95 1.19 -6.00
N ARG A 54 12.69 1.04 -6.39
CA ARG A 54 11.54 1.80 -5.84
C ARG A 54 10.65 0.89 -5.00
N ALA A 55 9.84 1.49 -4.13
CA ALA A 55 8.92 0.78 -3.25
C ALA A 55 7.66 0.27 -3.97
N SER A 56 7.81 -0.42 -5.10
CA SER A 56 6.70 -0.85 -5.96
C SER A 56 5.72 -1.78 -5.23
N TRP A 57 6.20 -2.54 -4.24
CA TRP A 57 5.36 -3.37 -3.36
C TRP A 57 4.29 -2.56 -2.61
N LEU A 58 4.48 -1.25 -2.42
CA LEU A 58 3.45 -0.41 -1.82
C LEU A 58 2.19 -0.37 -2.66
N GLY A 59 2.30 -0.36 -4.00
CA GLY A 59 1.16 -0.21 -4.90
C GLY A 59 0.89 -1.39 -5.83
N ALA A 60 1.73 -2.42 -5.85
CA ALA A 60 1.60 -3.57 -6.75
C ALA A 60 0.50 -4.57 -6.32
N VAL A 61 0.10 -4.57 -5.04
CA VAL A 61 -0.89 -5.53 -4.51
C VAL A 61 -1.93 -4.81 -3.66
N PHE A 62 -2.57 -3.81 -4.25
CA PHE A 62 -3.49 -2.91 -3.53
C PHE A 62 -4.76 -3.60 -3.04
N HIS A 63 -5.17 -4.73 -3.61
CA HIS A 63 -6.34 -5.49 -3.13
C HIS A 63 -6.08 -6.23 -1.81
N LEU A 64 -4.82 -6.38 -1.39
CA LEU A 64 -4.50 -6.99 -0.10
C LEU A 64 -4.48 -5.94 1.01
N PRO A 65 -5.05 -6.25 2.18
CA PRO A 65 -4.95 -5.36 3.33
C PRO A 65 -3.47 -5.22 3.77
N PRO A 66 -3.11 -4.14 4.45
CA PRO A 66 -1.80 -4.02 5.08
C PRO A 66 -1.53 -5.15 6.09
N ASP A 67 -0.28 -5.60 6.16
CA ASP A 67 0.13 -6.57 7.17
C ASP A 67 -0.03 -5.97 8.58
N LYS A 68 -0.57 -6.77 9.50
CA LYS A 68 -0.88 -6.31 10.87
C LYS A 68 0.37 -6.00 11.69
N ARG A 69 1.54 -6.48 11.32
CA ARG A 69 2.82 -6.29 12.04
C ARG A 69 3.78 -5.39 11.26
N LEU A 70 3.57 -5.24 9.96
CA LEU A 70 4.42 -4.45 9.07
C LEU A 70 3.56 -3.72 8.02
N SER A 71 2.88 -2.65 8.42
CA SER A 71 1.85 -1.99 7.58
C SER A 71 2.38 -1.41 6.25
N ALA A 72 3.70 -1.23 6.09
CA ALA A 72 4.30 -0.87 4.82
C ALA A 72 4.21 -1.98 3.75
N PHE A 73 3.80 -3.20 4.13
CA PHE A 73 3.70 -4.36 3.25
C PHE A 73 2.25 -4.85 3.19
N PRO A 74 1.82 -5.42 2.06
CA PRO A 74 0.58 -6.20 2.04
C PRO A 74 0.68 -7.39 3.00
N ALA A 75 -0.46 -7.88 3.45
CA ALA A 75 -0.55 -9.12 4.21
C ALA A 75 0.17 -10.25 3.45
N PHE A 76 1.05 -10.97 4.14
CA PHE A 76 1.79 -12.04 3.51
C PHE A 76 0.86 -13.21 3.15
N PRO A 77 1.03 -13.83 1.97
CA PRO A 77 0.30 -15.05 1.63
C PRO A 77 0.64 -16.14 2.65
N GLN A 78 -0.41 -16.79 3.19
CA GLN A 78 -0.24 -17.93 4.08
C GLN A 78 -0.21 -19.22 3.26
N PRO A 79 0.77 -20.13 3.48
CA PRO A 79 0.72 -21.46 2.90
C PRO A 79 -0.53 -22.20 3.42
N SER A 80 -1.40 -22.66 2.53
CA SER A 80 -2.50 -23.56 2.93
C SER A 80 -1.96 -24.99 3.05
N ALA A 81 -2.43 -25.75 4.04
CA ALA A 81 -2.07 -27.17 4.24
C ALA A 81 -2.44 -28.10 3.05
N SER A 82 -3.29 -27.64 2.11
CA SER A 82 -3.69 -28.38 0.91
C SER A 82 -2.82 -28.11 -0.33
N GLY A 83 -1.73 -27.36 -0.22
CA GLY A 83 -0.88 -26.97 -1.36
C GLY A 83 -1.52 -25.95 -2.32
N ALA A 84 -2.78 -25.56 -2.10
CA ALA A 84 -3.49 -24.55 -2.87
C ALA A 84 -3.63 -23.25 -2.06
N GLY A 85 -2.51 -22.56 -1.84
CA GLY A 85 -2.50 -21.22 -1.28
C GLY A 85 -3.12 -20.25 -2.28
N ARG A 86 -4.45 -20.22 -2.39
CA ARG A 86 -5.16 -19.21 -3.18
C ARG A 86 -5.26 -17.93 -2.36
N VAL A 87 -4.15 -17.22 -2.22
CA VAL A 87 -4.26 -15.79 -2.47
C VAL A 87 -4.30 -15.71 -3.99
N PRO A 88 -5.37 -15.17 -4.62
CA PRO A 88 -5.23 -14.75 -5.99
C PRO A 88 -4.21 -13.63 -5.98
N VAL A 89 -2.93 -13.98 -6.07
CA VAL A 89 -1.96 -13.10 -6.69
C VAL A 89 -2.36 -13.12 -8.16
N THR A 90 -3.49 -12.51 -8.48
CA THR A 90 -3.57 -11.75 -9.71
C THR A 90 -2.45 -10.73 -9.53
N MET A 91 -1.22 -11.12 -9.90
CA MET A 91 -0.33 -10.19 -10.57
C MET A 91 -1.18 -9.70 -11.72
N GLU A 92 -1.87 -8.59 -11.48
CA GLU A 92 -2.75 -7.96 -12.44
C GLU A 92 -1.94 -7.86 -13.73
N TYR A 93 -2.29 -8.73 -14.68
CA TYR A 93 -1.88 -8.77 -16.07
C TYR A 93 -0.36 -8.60 -16.34
N PRO A 94 0.30 -9.52 -17.06
CA PRO A 94 1.67 -9.28 -17.52
C PRO A 94 1.75 -7.95 -18.31
N GLY A 95 2.79 -7.15 -18.05
CA GLY A 95 3.04 -5.87 -18.73
C GLY A 95 2.62 -4.61 -17.95
N TRP A 96 2.30 -4.73 -16.67
CA TRP A 96 1.89 -3.61 -15.82
C TRP A 96 3.00 -3.19 -14.86
N TRP A 97 3.18 -1.88 -14.66
CA TRP A 97 4.07 -1.34 -13.65
C TRP A 97 3.54 -0.03 -13.07
N LEU A 98 3.93 0.28 -11.84
CA LEU A 98 3.59 1.56 -11.21
C LEU A 98 4.73 2.54 -11.50
N ASP A 99 4.47 3.53 -12.36
CA ASP A 99 5.39 4.64 -12.62
C ASP A 99 5.26 5.72 -11.53
N GLY A 100 6.36 6.42 -11.27
CA GLY A 100 6.39 7.51 -10.28
C GLY A 100 6.47 7.06 -8.82
N VAL A 101 6.56 5.75 -8.52
CA VAL A 101 6.67 5.23 -7.15
C VAL A 101 7.81 5.91 -6.40
N PRO A 102 7.58 6.39 -5.16
CA PRO A 102 8.63 7.03 -4.41
C PRO A 102 9.78 6.06 -4.12
N GLY A 103 11.00 6.58 -4.27
CA GLY A 103 12.17 5.99 -3.62
C GLY A 103 12.17 6.32 -2.12
N GLY A 104 13.21 5.86 -1.42
CA GLY A 104 13.35 6.15 0.00
C GLY A 104 14.31 5.20 0.70
N SER A 105 14.19 5.14 2.01
CA SER A 105 14.96 4.22 2.85
C SER A 105 14.05 3.46 3.80
N MET A 106 14.49 2.29 4.26
CA MET A 106 13.77 1.52 5.27
C MET A 106 14.69 1.26 6.45
N ASP A 107 14.21 1.55 7.66
CA ASP A 107 14.94 1.23 8.89
C ASP A 107 14.80 -0.25 9.28
N ASP A 108 15.55 -0.68 10.29
CA ASP A 108 15.55 -2.08 10.74
C ASP A 108 14.26 -2.49 11.46
N ALA A 109 13.44 -1.51 11.87
CA ALA A 109 12.11 -1.76 12.41
C ALA A 109 11.05 -1.96 11.30
N GLY A 110 11.41 -1.68 10.05
CA GLY A 110 10.56 -1.82 8.87
C GLY A 110 9.72 -0.58 8.57
N TYR A 111 10.13 0.60 9.05
CA TYR A 111 9.55 1.87 8.63
C TYR A 111 10.18 2.33 7.32
N PHE A 112 9.37 2.42 6.28
CA PHE A 112 9.75 3.01 5.00
C PHE A 112 9.55 4.52 5.03
N THR A 113 10.64 5.26 4.83
CA THR A 113 10.66 6.72 4.82
C THR A 113 10.82 7.25 3.40
N PHE A 114 9.88 8.09 2.97
CA PHE A 114 9.83 8.65 1.63
C PHE A 114 9.16 10.03 1.60
N THR A 115 9.30 10.72 0.48
CA THR A 115 8.61 11.99 0.20
C THR A 115 7.63 11.79 -0.96
N SER A 116 6.42 12.30 -0.83
CA SER A 116 5.44 12.31 -1.92
C SER A 116 4.38 13.39 -1.74
N LYS A 117 3.64 13.69 -2.80
CA LYS A 117 2.47 14.58 -2.78
C LYS A 117 1.36 13.99 -1.90
N ALA A 118 0.83 14.78 -0.99
CA ALA A 118 -0.20 14.33 -0.06
C ALA A 118 -1.16 15.44 0.35
N ALA A 119 -2.37 15.04 0.73
CA ALA A 119 -3.37 15.94 1.29
C ALA A 119 -3.97 15.39 2.60
N PRO A 120 -4.28 16.26 3.58
CA PRO A 120 -4.93 15.86 4.81
C PRO A 120 -6.34 15.35 4.56
N LEU A 121 -6.72 14.31 5.32
CA LEU A 121 -8.04 13.71 5.27
C LEU A 121 -8.77 13.85 6.61
N VAL A 122 -10.08 13.99 6.54
CA VAL A 122 -10.99 13.81 7.68
C VAL A 122 -12.08 12.79 7.33
N PRO A 123 -12.56 11.98 8.29
CA PRO A 123 -13.68 11.07 8.03
C PRO A 123 -14.91 11.86 7.58
N ALA A 124 -15.54 11.45 6.48
CA ALA A 124 -16.69 12.16 5.91
C ALA A 124 -18.04 11.77 6.56
N GLY A 125 -18.03 10.85 7.53
CA GLY A 125 -19.24 10.20 8.06
C GLY A 125 -19.82 9.15 7.12
N ALA A 126 -20.72 8.31 7.62
CA ALA A 126 -21.43 7.34 6.78
C ALA A 126 -22.47 8.07 5.92
N SER A 127 -22.35 7.98 4.58
CA SER A 127 -23.44 8.39 3.70
C SER A 127 -24.47 7.24 3.65
N PRO A 128 -25.75 7.45 3.99
CA PRO A 128 -26.76 6.37 4.04
C PRO A 128 -27.16 5.75 2.70
N SER A 129 -26.45 6.02 1.60
CA SER A 129 -26.83 5.50 0.28
C SER A 129 -25.62 5.44 -0.65
N ALA A 130 -24.79 4.41 -0.47
CA ALA A 130 -24.06 3.83 -1.58
C ALA A 130 -24.73 2.48 -1.86
N ALA A 131 -25.52 2.42 -2.93
CA ALA A 131 -26.09 1.16 -3.40
C ALA A 131 -24.97 0.12 -3.60
N PRO A 132 -25.22 -1.16 -3.27
CA PRO A 132 -24.30 -2.23 -3.65
C PRO A 132 -24.41 -2.39 -5.17
N HIS A 133 -23.41 -1.93 -5.91
CA HIS A 133 -23.34 -2.20 -7.34
C HIS A 133 -22.02 -2.88 -7.70
N ASP A 134 -22.20 -4.18 -7.96
CA ASP A 134 -21.61 -4.98 -9.03
C ASP A 134 -20.13 -4.75 -9.36
N GLY A 135 -19.31 -5.73 -8.99
CA GLY A 135 -18.05 -5.99 -9.70
C GLY A 135 -16.98 -4.90 -9.56
N GLY A 136 -16.70 -4.45 -8.34
CA GLY A 136 -15.34 -4.03 -7.97
C GLY A 136 -14.78 -2.74 -8.58
N ARG A 137 -15.61 -1.75 -8.94
CA ARG A 137 -15.11 -0.41 -9.32
C ARG A 137 -15.61 0.69 -8.39
N VAL A 138 -14.67 1.21 -7.59
CA VAL A 138 -14.88 2.17 -6.49
C VAL A 138 -15.09 3.59 -7.03
N VAL A 139 -16.11 4.28 -6.52
CA VAL A 139 -16.80 5.44 -7.13
C VAL A 139 -16.10 6.81 -7.07
N ASN A 140 -14.94 7.07 -6.48
CA ASN A 140 -14.94 8.31 -5.68
C ASN A 140 -14.35 9.60 -6.30
N ALA A 141 -15.26 10.48 -6.74
CA ALA A 141 -15.21 11.92 -6.49
C ALA A 141 -16.60 12.54 -6.68
N ARG A 142 -17.26 13.00 -5.61
CA ARG A 142 -18.25 14.08 -5.75
C ARG A 142 -17.57 15.36 -5.27
N ARG A 143 -17.43 16.33 -6.19
CA ARG A 143 -17.05 17.68 -5.83
C ARG A 143 -18.28 18.33 -5.21
N SER A 144 -18.37 18.31 -3.89
CA SER A 144 -19.35 19.14 -3.20
C SER A 144 -18.77 20.55 -3.07
N GLY A 145 -19.61 21.58 -2.91
CA GLY A 145 -19.13 22.94 -2.67
C GLY A 145 -18.23 23.12 -1.42
N ARG A 146 -17.94 22.04 -0.66
CA ARG A 146 -17.13 22.03 0.56
C ARG A 146 -15.78 21.30 0.42
N GLY A 147 -15.55 20.58 -0.68
CA GLY A 147 -14.35 19.75 -0.83
C GLY A 147 -14.62 18.52 -1.70
N ALA A 148 -13.57 17.76 -1.96
CA ALA A 148 -13.65 16.52 -2.71
C ALA A 148 -13.68 15.31 -1.77
N THR A 149 -14.70 14.48 -1.91
CA THR A 149 -14.83 13.23 -1.14
C THR A 149 -14.26 12.06 -1.93
N VAL A 150 -13.42 11.26 -1.27
CA VAL A 150 -12.84 10.01 -1.78
C VAL A 150 -13.29 8.84 -0.90
N ALA A 151 -13.33 7.62 -1.44
CA ALA A 151 -13.43 6.42 -0.62
C ALA A 151 -12.27 5.49 -0.93
N ALA A 152 -11.77 4.90 0.14
CA ALA A 152 -10.74 3.89 0.07
C ALA A 152 -11.36 2.55 -0.35
N ILE A 153 -10.50 1.60 -0.73
CA ILE A 153 -10.92 0.27 -1.17
C ILE A 153 -11.66 -0.54 -0.09
N ASP A 154 -11.48 -0.19 1.18
CA ASP A 154 -12.17 -0.79 2.32
C ASP A 154 -13.58 -0.21 2.55
N GLY A 155 -14.02 0.71 1.68
CA GLY A 155 -15.31 1.38 1.75
C GLY A 155 -15.35 2.60 2.68
N SER A 156 -14.26 2.92 3.40
CA SER A 156 -14.23 4.11 4.26
C SER A 156 -14.24 5.40 3.43
N MET A 157 -15.09 6.35 3.84
CA MET A 157 -15.28 7.64 3.15
C MET A 157 -14.49 8.75 3.83
N TRP A 158 -13.76 9.54 3.03
CA TRP A 158 -12.88 10.61 3.49
C TRP A 158 -13.07 11.88 2.69
N GLU A 159 -12.98 13.02 3.36
CA GLU A 159 -12.96 14.34 2.72
C GLU A 159 -11.52 14.85 2.66
N ILE A 160 -11.08 15.23 1.46
CA ILE A 160 -9.79 15.90 1.24
C ILE A 160 -9.93 17.34 1.67
N GLN A 161 -9.12 17.73 2.65
CA GLN A 161 -9.06 19.09 3.15
C GLN A 161 -8.14 19.92 2.25
N ASP A 162 -8.63 21.07 1.79
CA ASP A 162 -7.80 22.04 1.07
C ASP A 162 -6.86 22.71 2.08
N SER A 163 -5.55 22.50 1.91
CA SER A 163 -4.53 23.10 2.76
C SER A 163 -4.52 24.63 2.71
N ARG A 164 -5.12 25.24 1.67
CA ARG A 164 -5.21 26.71 1.51
C ARG A 164 -6.36 27.33 2.31
N VAL A 165 -7.37 26.55 2.70
CA VAL A 165 -8.59 27.04 3.38
C VAL A 165 -8.52 26.83 4.90
N ALA A 166 -7.51 26.12 5.40
CA ALA A 166 -7.30 25.87 6.82
C ALA A 166 -6.74 27.12 7.55
N GLY A 167 -7.52 28.21 7.57
CA GLY A 167 -7.30 29.35 8.46
C GLY A 167 -7.69 28.98 9.89
N ASN A 168 -6.70 28.99 10.81
CA ASN A 168 -6.76 29.19 12.27
C ASN A 168 -7.90 28.56 13.12
N GLY A 169 -8.66 27.60 12.60
CA GLY A 169 -9.77 26.94 13.29
C GLY A 169 -9.42 25.54 13.77
N GLY A 170 -8.52 25.45 14.76
CA GLY A 170 -8.24 24.39 15.74
C GLY A 170 -8.85 22.97 15.67
N ARG A 171 -9.21 22.40 14.52
CA ARG A 171 -9.50 20.96 14.43
C ARG A 171 -8.17 20.24 14.38
N LYS A 172 -7.82 19.56 15.49
CA LYS A 172 -6.72 18.58 15.53
C LYS A 172 -6.97 17.57 14.41
N HIS A 173 -6.33 17.78 13.26
CA HIS A 173 -6.43 16.89 12.11
C HIS A 173 -6.06 15.49 12.59
N GLY A 174 -6.90 14.49 12.30
CA GLY A 174 -6.79 13.11 12.81
C GLY A 174 -5.58 12.32 12.30
N GLY A 175 -4.48 13.01 11.96
CA GLY A 175 -3.23 12.43 11.49
C GLY A 175 -3.33 11.63 10.20
N ALA A 176 -4.45 11.73 9.48
CA ALA A 176 -4.73 10.92 8.29
C ALA A 176 -4.43 11.69 7.00
N PHE A 177 -3.85 10.99 6.03
CA PHE A 177 -3.45 11.55 4.75
C PHE A 177 -3.76 10.59 3.60
N ILE A 178 -4.15 11.17 2.47
CA ILE A 178 -4.00 10.52 1.17
C ILE A 178 -2.60 10.84 0.66
N VAL A 179 -1.83 9.81 0.31
CA VAL A 179 -0.46 9.95 -0.18
C VAL A 179 -0.37 9.34 -1.56
N PHE A 180 -0.07 10.16 -2.56
CA PHE A 180 0.07 9.70 -3.94
C PHE A 180 1.27 8.76 -4.04
N LEU A 181 1.10 7.64 -4.75
CA LEU A 181 2.19 6.70 -5.01
C LEU A 181 2.67 6.78 -6.45
N GLY A 182 1.77 6.93 -7.41
CA GLY A 182 2.16 6.88 -8.82
C GLY A 182 1.01 6.56 -9.76
N ARG A 183 1.38 6.33 -11.01
CA ARG A 183 0.47 6.01 -12.11
C ARG A 183 0.70 4.59 -12.57
N LEU A 184 -0.35 3.79 -12.56
CA LEU A 184 -0.32 2.44 -13.07
C LEU A 184 -0.30 2.50 -14.60
N GLU A 185 0.79 2.00 -15.18
CA GLU A 185 1.02 1.92 -16.62
C GLU A 185 0.87 0.47 -17.10
N GLN A 186 0.42 0.32 -18.34
CA GLN A 186 0.35 -0.96 -19.03
C GLN A 186 0.97 -0.84 -20.42
N ASP A 187 1.85 -1.78 -20.75
CA ASP A 187 2.23 -2.06 -22.13
C ASP A 187 1.77 -3.47 -22.51
N PHE A 188 0.75 -3.57 -23.37
CA PHE A 188 0.38 -4.82 -24.01
C PHE A 188 0.48 -4.65 -25.52
N ARG A 189 1.57 -5.16 -26.10
CA ARG A 189 1.78 -5.27 -27.56
C ARG A 189 1.46 -3.96 -28.31
N GLY A 190 1.90 -2.82 -27.80
CA GLY A 190 1.74 -1.52 -28.47
C GLY A 190 0.35 -0.88 -28.36
N ALA A 191 -0.62 -1.54 -27.71
CA ALA A 191 -1.91 -0.96 -27.39
C ALA A 191 -1.92 -0.52 -25.92
N ARG A 192 -1.78 0.79 -25.69
CA ARG A 192 -2.02 1.38 -24.36
C ARG A 192 -3.52 1.29 -24.09
N ALA A 193 -3.96 0.28 -23.34
CA ALA A 193 -5.34 0.22 -22.90
C ALA A 193 -5.61 1.47 -22.06
N ARG A 194 -6.60 2.27 -22.46
CA ARG A 194 -6.90 3.54 -21.82
C ARG A 194 -7.70 3.26 -20.54
N MET A 195 -7.04 2.76 -19.51
CA MET A 195 -7.62 2.72 -18.18
C MET A 195 -7.78 4.16 -17.69
N LEU A 196 -8.95 4.47 -17.14
CA LEU A 196 -9.24 5.79 -16.61
C LEU A 196 -8.87 5.90 -15.14
N ASP A 197 -8.61 4.78 -14.48
CA ASP A 197 -8.37 4.57 -13.06
C ASP A 197 -6.90 4.17 -12.80
N THR A 198 -5.95 4.92 -13.35
CA THR A 198 -4.52 4.59 -13.27
C THR A 198 -3.82 5.12 -12.03
N LEU A 199 -4.34 6.17 -11.40
CA LEU A 199 -3.66 6.83 -10.30
C LEU A 199 -3.81 6.01 -9.01
N ARG A 200 -2.70 5.77 -8.32
CA ARG A 200 -2.64 5.01 -7.05
C ARG A 200 -2.21 5.91 -5.91
N ALA A 201 -2.91 5.78 -4.78
CA ALA A 201 -2.55 6.44 -3.53
C ALA A 201 -2.82 5.51 -2.34
N ILE A 202 -2.20 5.80 -1.20
CA ILE A 202 -2.44 5.10 0.07
C ILE A 202 -3.12 6.01 1.08
N LEU A 203 -3.96 5.40 1.91
CA LEU A 203 -4.44 6.00 3.15
C LEU A 203 -3.45 5.67 4.26
N VAL A 204 -2.86 6.71 4.84
CA VAL A 204 -1.99 6.57 6.01
C VAL A 204 -2.58 7.33 7.20
N GLN A 205 -2.30 6.84 8.41
CA GLN A 205 -2.73 7.48 9.65
C GLN A 205 -1.61 7.49 10.68
N ALA A 206 -1.39 8.65 11.30
CA ALA A 206 -0.38 8.83 12.34
C ALA A 206 -0.73 7.98 13.58
N HIS A 207 0.30 7.35 14.14
CA HIS A 207 0.21 6.61 15.41
C HIS A 207 1.27 7.05 16.43
N ALA A 208 2.26 7.82 15.99
CA ALA A 208 3.24 8.52 16.80
C ALA A 208 3.76 9.74 15.99
N PRO A 209 4.52 10.67 16.60
CA PRO A 209 5.10 11.79 15.86
C PRO A 209 5.86 11.30 14.62
N GLU A 210 5.47 11.83 13.45
CA GLU A 210 6.03 11.51 12.13
C GLU A 210 5.97 10.03 11.70
N ARG A 211 5.25 9.18 12.44
CA ARG A 211 5.11 7.75 12.16
C ARG A 211 3.67 7.39 11.83
N PHE A 212 3.52 6.68 10.73
CA PHE A 212 2.24 6.39 10.14
C PHE A 212 2.06 4.89 9.91
N HIS A 213 0.81 4.44 10.05
CA HIS A 213 0.40 3.14 9.52
C HIS A 213 -0.23 3.35 8.16
N ARG A 214 0.03 2.43 7.23
CA ARG A 214 -0.84 2.29 6.06
C ARG A 214 -2.12 1.59 6.52
N ILE A 215 -3.27 2.19 6.21
CA ILE A 215 -4.58 1.65 6.59
C ILE A 215 -5.28 1.05 5.37
N SER A 216 -5.19 1.72 4.23
CA SER A 216 -5.96 1.35 3.03
C SER A 216 -5.33 1.93 1.76
N TYR A 217 -6.07 1.80 0.66
CA TYR A 217 -5.68 2.24 -0.67
C TYR A 217 -6.75 3.09 -1.34
N PHE A 218 -6.32 3.91 -2.29
CA PHE A 218 -7.19 4.60 -3.22
C PHE A 218 -6.79 4.24 -4.65
N VAL A 219 -7.81 3.95 -5.45
CA VAL A 219 -7.72 3.90 -6.91
C VAL A 219 -8.43 5.16 -7.42
N LEU A 220 -7.70 6.04 -8.08
CA LEU A 220 -8.18 7.34 -8.50
C LEU A 220 -8.22 7.44 -10.02
N TYR A 221 -9.24 8.13 -10.52
CA TYR A 221 -9.34 8.43 -11.95
C TYR A 221 -8.31 9.49 -12.39
N ASP A 222 -7.85 9.43 -13.63
CA ASP A 222 -6.88 10.36 -14.22
C ASP A 222 -7.27 11.84 -14.09
N LYS A 223 -8.57 12.14 -14.04
CA LYS A 223 -9.11 13.49 -13.78
C LYS A 223 -8.69 14.09 -12.43
N TRP A 224 -8.16 13.27 -11.52
CA TRP A 224 -7.60 13.73 -10.25
C TRP A 224 -6.19 14.30 -10.39
N GLN A 225 -5.49 14.05 -11.49
CA GLN A 225 -4.12 14.52 -11.69
C GLN A 225 -3.98 16.03 -11.41
N PRO A 226 -4.83 16.93 -11.93
CA PRO A 226 -4.71 18.37 -11.64
C PRO A 226 -4.92 18.70 -10.15
N VAL A 227 -5.73 17.92 -9.43
CA VAL A 227 -5.93 18.11 -7.98
C VAL A 227 -4.71 17.64 -7.21
N ILE A 228 -4.19 16.45 -7.54
CA ILE A 228 -2.95 15.91 -6.95
C ILE A 228 -1.79 16.86 -7.20
N ASP A 229 -1.75 17.52 -8.35
CA ASP A 229 -0.68 18.46 -8.67
C ASP A 229 -0.65 19.70 -7.79
N THR A 230 -1.76 20.02 -7.13
CA THR A 230 -1.83 21.11 -6.13
C THR A 230 -1.40 20.68 -4.73
N TRP A 231 -1.23 19.37 -4.48
CA TRP A 231 -0.83 18.87 -3.16
C TRP A 231 0.63 19.17 -2.87
N GLU A 232 0.92 19.41 -1.59
CA GLU A 232 2.27 19.62 -1.11
C GLU A 232 3.03 18.29 -1.03
N GLU A 233 4.33 18.34 -1.30
CA GLU A 233 5.23 17.23 -0.98
C GLU A 233 5.48 17.17 0.52
N ARG A 234 5.33 15.98 1.09
CA ARG A 234 5.51 15.73 2.51
C ARG A 234 6.29 14.46 2.72
N ARG A 235 7.08 14.45 3.80
CA ARG A 235 7.84 13.28 4.23
C ARG A 235 6.96 12.39 5.12
N PHE A 236 6.99 11.10 4.85
CA PHE A 236 6.26 10.09 5.62
C PHE A 236 7.21 8.99 6.04
N SER A 237 7.02 8.48 7.27
CA SER A 237 7.62 7.23 7.73
C SER A 237 6.51 6.23 8.01
N VAL A 238 6.33 5.27 7.11
CA VAL A 238 5.21 4.32 7.12
C VAL A 238 5.71 2.95 7.55
N GLY A 239 5.10 2.36 8.58
CA GLY A 239 5.54 1.07 9.11
C GLY A 239 4.80 0.69 10.39
N GLY A 240 5.43 -0.19 11.19
CA GLY A 240 4.87 -0.65 12.46
C GLY A 240 3.63 -1.55 12.32
N GLY A 241 3.22 -2.13 13.45
CA GLY A 241 2.07 -3.02 13.54
C GLY A 241 0.76 -2.29 13.88
N LEU A 242 -0.31 -2.67 13.18
CA LEU A 242 -1.67 -2.15 13.37
C LEU A 242 -2.32 -2.54 14.71
N MET A 243 -1.69 -3.45 15.48
CA MET A 243 -2.24 -3.98 16.74
C MET A 243 -2.18 -3.00 17.93
N ASN A 244 -1.68 -1.77 17.76
CA ASN A 244 -1.64 -0.77 18.83
C ASN A 244 -2.92 0.09 18.95
N ARG A 245 -4.06 -0.30 18.36
CA ARG A 245 -5.32 0.41 18.58
C ARG A 245 -6.04 -0.11 19.84
N ARG A 246 -6.13 0.75 20.86
CA ARG A 246 -7.42 0.95 21.53
C ARG A 246 -8.26 1.79 20.56
N ILE A 247 -9.28 1.17 19.98
CA ILE A 247 -10.33 1.89 19.25
C ILE A 247 -11.07 2.69 20.32
N ILE A 248 -11.09 4.03 20.18
CA ILE A 248 -11.95 4.93 20.95
C ILE A 248 -13.20 5.15 20.12
#